data_AF-A0A7Y5CBH2-F1
#
_entry.id   AF-A0A7Y5CBH2-F1
#
_cell.length_a   1.000
_cell.length_b   1.000
_cell.length_c   1.000
_cell.angle_alpha   90.00
_cell.angle_beta   90.00
_cell.angle_gamma   90.00
#
_symmetry.space_group_name_H-M   'P 1'
#
loop_
_entity.id
_entity.type
_entity.pdbx_description
1 polymer ?
#
loop_
_entity_poly.entity_id
_entity_poly.type
_entity_poly.pdbx_seq_one_letter_code
_entity_poly.pdbx_strand_id
1 'polypeptide(L)'
;MITIHPSVGRANIKIGPIRSFSLPSRFTCPGATKWCRENCYAARFEHIRPSCRLAYARNLMLTWNTRRFVRVMLKNIPNDLPVFRIHVSGDYYDRRYVAAWASIASKRPNTQFFAYTRSWIVPELRTALEALRALPNCHVFASVDPEMPDPPAGWRIAYLNIDPRANGVPCLHQQGKAASCYECRYCFRPGKGNVIFKVH
;
A
#
# COMPACT_ATOMS: atom_id res chain seq x y z
N MET A 1 15.83 6.73 -25.93
CA MET A 1 15.30 6.94 -24.56
C MET A 1 14.83 5.58 -24.04
N ILE A 2 15.36 5.05 -22.93
CA ILE A 2 14.98 3.70 -22.44
C ILE A 2 13.52 3.72 -21.98
N THR A 3 12.69 2.84 -22.55
CA THR A 3 11.28 2.67 -22.16
C THR A 3 11.20 1.76 -20.93
N ILE A 4 11.05 2.35 -19.75
CA ILE A 4 10.77 1.60 -18.51
C ILE A 4 9.27 1.34 -18.43
N HIS A 5 8.87 0.07 -18.47
CA HIS A 5 7.50 -0.37 -18.26
C HIS A 5 7.24 -0.61 -16.76
N PRO A 6 6.01 -0.34 -16.28
CA PRO A 6 5.68 -0.55 -14.88
C PRO A 6 5.54 -2.05 -14.63
N SER A 7 6.12 -2.54 -13.54
CA SER A 7 5.87 -3.90 -13.07
C SER A 7 4.66 -3.89 -12.14
N VAL A 8 3.48 -4.14 -12.72
CA VAL A 8 2.21 -4.28 -11.99
C VAL A 8 1.98 -5.77 -11.72
N GLY A 9 1.98 -6.16 -10.45
CA GLY A 9 1.65 -7.51 -10.02
C GLY A 9 0.22 -7.85 -10.41
N ARG A 10 0.01 -9.03 -11.01
CA ARG A 10 -1.30 -9.44 -11.53
C ARG A 10 -2.17 -10.15 -10.50
N ALA A 11 -1.54 -10.89 -9.58
CA ALA A 11 -2.21 -11.62 -8.51
C ALA A 11 -1.20 -12.07 -7.44
N ASN A 12 -1.70 -12.44 -6.25
CA ASN A 12 -1.01 -13.32 -5.30
C ASN A 12 -2.03 -13.97 -4.35
N ILE A 13 -1.58 -14.94 -3.55
CA ILE A 13 -2.45 -15.69 -2.63
C ILE A 13 -3.23 -14.77 -1.67
N LYS A 14 -2.59 -13.73 -1.13
CA LYS A 14 -3.21 -12.83 -0.15
C LYS A 14 -4.29 -11.95 -0.76
N ILE A 15 -4.01 -11.31 -1.89
CA ILE A 15 -4.92 -10.33 -2.49
C ILE A 15 -5.79 -10.89 -3.61
N GLY A 16 -5.57 -12.14 -4.03
CA GLY A 16 -6.29 -12.76 -5.14
C GLY A 16 -5.91 -12.08 -6.47
N PRO A 17 -6.88 -11.84 -7.38
CA PRO A 17 -6.63 -11.22 -8.69
C PRO A 17 -6.42 -9.70 -8.65
N ILE A 18 -6.31 -9.10 -7.45
CA ILE A 18 -6.11 -7.66 -7.31
C ILE A 18 -4.73 -7.28 -7.86
N ARG A 19 -4.72 -6.32 -8.78
CA ARG A 19 -3.46 -5.76 -9.30
C ARG A 19 -2.76 -4.92 -8.24
N SER A 20 -1.43 -4.92 -8.26
CA SER A 20 -0.65 -4.15 -7.29
C SER A 20 0.62 -3.53 -7.88
N PHE A 21 1.04 -2.41 -7.30
CA PHE A 21 2.33 -1.78 -7.59
C PHE A 21 3.11 -1.67 -6.29
N SER A 22 4.33 -2.21 -6.27
CA SER A 22 5.16 -2.26 -5.07
C SER A 22 6.53 -1.67 -5.34
N LEU A 23 7.15 -1.20 -4.27
CA LEU A 23 8.47 -0.60 -4.23
C LEU A 23 9.42 -1.43 -3.35
N PRO A 24 10.73 -1.19 -3.39
CA PRO A 24 11.69 -1.91 -2.55
C PRO A 24 11.41 -1.66 -1.08
N SER A 25 11.25 -2.73 -0.31
CA SER A 25 11.11 -2.66 1.15
C SER A 25 12.33 -1.98 1.80
N ARG A 26 12.14 -1.41 2.99
CA ARG A 26 13.14 -0.67 3.78
C ARG A 26 13.63 0.62 3.13
N PHE A 27 14.13 0.59 1.90
CA PHE A 27 14.65 1.75 1.20
C PHE A 27 13.58 2.82 0.96
N THR A 28 12.34 2.41 0.67
CA THR A 28 11.22 3.33 0.43
C THR A 28 10.29 3.49 1.63
N CYS A 29 10.73 3.08 2.83
CA CYS A 29 9.92 3.03 4.05
C CYS A 29 10.45 4.02 5.10
N PRO A 30 10.30 5.35 4.90
CA PRO A 30 10.83 6.34 5.84
C PRO A 30 10.14 6.26 7.22
N GLY A 31 8.88 5.83 7.29
CA GLY A 31 8.14 5.62 8.54
C GLY A 31 8.41 4.30 9.27
N ALA A 32 9.39 3.50 8.82
CA ALA A 32 9.66 2.21 9.46
C ALA A 32 10.35 2.37 10.83
N THR A 33 9.68 1.87 11.87
CA THR A 33 10.21 1.70 13.24
C THR A 33 11.32 0.65 13.30
N LYS A 34 11.97 0.52 14.47
CA LYS A 34 12.96 -0.54 14.70
C LYS A 34 12.30 -1.90 14.56
N TRP A 35 11.16 -2.10 15.23
CA TRP A 35 10.35 -3.31 15.14
C TRP A 35 10.04 -3.66 13.68
N CYS A 36 9.59 -2.68 12.87
CA CYS A 36 9.26 -2.90 11.47
C CYS A 36 10.47 -3.35 10.63
N ARG A 37 11.67 -2.83 10.90
CA ARG A 37 12.88 -3.18 10.14
C ARG A 37 13.34 -4.61 10.46
N GLU A 38 13.30 -4.98 11.74
CA GLU A 38 13.66 -6.31 12.22
C GLU A 38 12.67 -7.38 11.75
N ASN A 39 11.37 -7.06 11.71
CA ASN A 39 10.30 -8.02 11.40
C ASN A 39 9.76 -7.92 9.96
N CYS A 40 10.40 -7.14 9.10
CA CYS A 40 9.90 -6.83 7.75
C CYS A 40 9.68 -8.09 6.88
N TYR A 41 8.42 -8.52 6.75
CA TYR A 41 8.06 -9.67 5.90
C TYR A 41 8.41 -9.45 4.43
N ALA A 42 8.30 -8.20 3.96
CA ALA A 42 8.56 -7.87 2.57
C ALA A 42 10.05 -7.97 2.22
N ALA A 43 10.95 -7.60 3.14
CA ALA A 43 12.39 -7.79 2.97
C ALA A 43 12.76 -9.27 2.89
N ARG A 44 12.17 -10.11 3.77
CA ARG A 44 12.31 -11.58 3.69
C ARG A 44 11.83 -12.12 2.34
N PHE A 45 10.67 -11.66 1.87
CA PHE A 45 10.11 -12.10 0.58
C PHE A 45 10.96 -11.66 -0.61
N GLU A 46 11.46 -10.41 -0.64
CA GLU A 46 12.34 -9.89 -1.69
C GLU A 46 13.69 -10.63 -1.75
N HIS A 47 14.18 -11.12 -0.61
CA HIS A 47 15.36 -11.97 -0.56
C HIS A 47 15.10 -13.34 -1.22
N ILE A 48 13.96 -13.98 -0.93
CA ILE A 48 13.59 -15.30 -1.46
C ILE A 48 13.12 -15.22 -2.94
N ARG A 49 12.67 -14.05 -3.41
CA ARG A 49 12.14 -13.83 -4.77
C ARG A 49 12.89 -12.70 -5.49
N PRO A 50 14.08 -12.98 -6.06
CA PRO A 50 14.88 -11.98 -6.77
C PRO A 50 14.15 -11.29 -7.92
N SER A 51 13.24 -11.99 -8.61
CA SER A 51 12.42 -11.40 -9.68
C SER A 51 11.52 -10.27 -9.17
N CYS A 52 10.92 -10.43 -7.99
CA CYS A 52 10.15 -9.37 -7.33
C CYS A 52 11.05 -8.20 -6.92
N ARG A 53 12.23 -8.48 -6.34
CA ARG A 53 13.21 -7.44 -6.00
C ARG A 53 13.61 -6.59 -7.20
N LEU A 54 13.91 -7.22 -8.34
CA LEU A 54 14.24 -6.51 -9.59
C LEU A 54 13.05 -5.72 -10.14
N ALA A 55 11.84 -6.27 -10.09
CA ALA A 55 10.62 -5.58 -10.48
C ALA A 55 10.38 -4.32 -9.63
N TYR A 56 10.59 -4.41 -8.31
CA TYR A 56 10.40 -3.29 -7.40
C TYR A 56 11.46 -2.21 -7.58
N ALA A 57 12.73 -2.58 -7.82
CA ALA A 57 13.77 -1.62 -8.16
C ALA A 57 13.45 -0.83 -9.45
N ARG A 58 12.97 -1.52 -10.51
CA ARG A 58 12.52 -0.86 -11.74
C ARG A 58 11.32 0.06 -11.51
N ASN A 59 10.39 -0.35 -10.66
CA ASN A 59 9.26 0.47 -10.25
C ASN A 59 9.71 1.75 -9.55
N LEU A 60 10.67 1.67 -8.62
CA LEU A 60 11.23 2.85 -7.95
C LEU A 60 11.89 3.82 -8.95
N MET A 61 12.66 3.31 -9.91
CA MET A 61 13.24 4.17 -10.95
C MET A 61 12.17 4.89 -11.76
N LEU A 62 11.04 4.23 -12.04
CA LEU A 62 9.92 4.85 -12.76
C LEU A 62 9.30 6.00 -11.95
N THR A 63 9.24 5.91 -10.62
CA THR A 63 8.60 6.93 -9.77
C THR A 63 9.43 8.21 -9.61
N TRP A 64 10.74 8.18 -9.90
CA TRP A 64 11.59 9.38 -9.87
C TRP A 64 11.16 10.46 -10.86
N ASN A 65 10.52 10.08 -11.97
CA ASN A 65 9.82 11.01 -12.85
C ASN A 65 8.30 10.82 -12.69
N THR A 66 7.71 11.54 -11.74
CA THR A 66 6.29 11.37 -11.38
C THR A 66 5.33 11.64 -12.53
N ARG A 67 5.63 12.59 -13.43
CA ARG A 67 4.81 12.85 -14.63
C ARG A 67 4.81 11.63 -15.56
N ARG A 68 5.98 11.04 -15.81
CA ARG A 68 6.12 9.81 -16.60
C ARG A 68 5.44 8.64 -15.90
N PHE A 69 5.63 8.48 -14.60
CA PHE A 69 4.99 7.45 -13.79
C PHE A 69 3.46 7.50 -13.92
N VAL A 70 2.83 8.66 -13.72
CA VAL A 70 1.37 8.83 -13.87
C VAL A 70 0.91 8.41 -15.27
N ARG A 71 1.56 8.92 -16.32
CA ARG A 71 1.22 8.58 -17.71
C ARG A 71 1.29 7.08 -17.97
N VAL A 72 2.38 6.46 -17.52
CA VAL A 72 2.65 5.04 -17.73
C VAL A 72 1.67 4.17 -16.93
N MET A 73 1.36 4.52 -15.68
CA MET A 73 0.37 3.80 -14.89
C MET A 73 -1.02 3.87 -15.51
N LEU A 74 -1.47 5.06 -15.95
CA LEU A 74 -2.79 5.18 -16.59
C LEU A 74 -2.90 4.37 -17.88
N LYS A 75 -1.80 4.21 -18.63
CA LYS A 75 -1.77 3.32 -19.81
C LYS A 75 -1.86 1.82 -19.44
N ASN A 76 -1.42 1.43 -18.25
CA ASN A 76 -1.30 0.01 -17.84
C ASN A 76 -2.35 -0.44 -16.81
N ILE A 77 -3.09 0.50 -16.19
CA ILE A 77 -4.26 0.24 -15.35
C ILE A 77 -5.51 0.39 -16.23
N PRO A 78 -6.26 -0.70 -16.48
CA PRO A 78 -7.52 -0.65 -17.23
C PRO A 78 -8.50 0.35 -16.61
N ASN A 79 -9.30 1.00 -17.44
CA ASN A 79 -10.29 1.98 -16.98
C ASN A 79 -11.39 1.35 -16.10
N ASP A 80 -11.66 0.08 -16.33
CA ASP A 80 -12.68 -0.75 -15.65
C ASP A 80 -12.09 -1.59 -14.51
N LEU A 81 -10.82 -1.39 -14.15
CA LEU A 81 -10.21 -2.15 -13.07
C LEU A 81 -10.95 -1.85 -11.74
N PRO A 82 -11.57 -2.85 -11.09
CA PRO A 82 -12.44 -2.56 -9.95
C PRO A 82 -11.66 -2.18 -8.69
N VAL A 83 -10.47 -2.76 -8.49
CA VAL A 83 -9.67 -2.55 -7.29
C VAL A 83 -8.18 -2.64 -7.60
N PHE A 84 -7.40 -1.80 -6.93
CA PHE A 84 -5.95 -1.75 -7.04
C PHE A 84 -5.30 -1.61 -5.66
N ARG A 85 -4.33 -2.46 -5.35
CA ARG A 85 -3.55 -2.34 -4.11
C ARG A 85 -2.28 -1.55 -4.36
N ILE A 86 -2.16 -0.40 -3.70
CA ILE A 86 -0.91 0.34 -3.65
C ILE A 86 -0.06 -0.29 -2.53
N HIS A 87 1.10 -0.79 -2.90
CA HIS A 87 2.09 -1.45 -2.04
C HIS A 87 1.63 -2.78 -1.41
N VAL A 88 2.18 -3.87 -1.96
CA VAL A 88 2.41 -5.11 -1.19
C VAL A 88 3.77 -5.03 -0.49
N SER A 89 4.73 -4.38 -1.14
CA SER A 89 6.04 -4.00 -0.56
C SER A 89 6.34 -2.52 -0.80
N GLY A 90 7.23 -1.98 0.04
CA GLY A 90 7.61 -0.57 0.07
C GLY A 90 6.57 0.32 0.73
N ASP A 91 6.82 1.62 0.71
CA ASP A 91 5.90 2.63 1.25
C ASP A 91 6.01 3.94 0.44
N TYR A 92 5.26 4.97 0.84
CA TYR A 92 5.39 6.31 0.31
C TYR A 92 6.68 6.96 0.84
N TYR A 93 7.62 7.27 -0.06
CA TYR A 93 8.94 7.79 0.30
C TYR A 93 9.11 9.30 0.05
N ASP A 94 8.27 9.93 -0.78
CA ASP A 94 8.31 11.37 -1.03
C ASP A 94 6.93 11.97 -1.39
N ARG A 95 6.75 13.27 -1.13
CA ARG A 95 5.50 14.01 -1.37
C ARG A 95 5.01 13.94 -2.82
N ARG A 96 5.91 14.04 -3.80
CA ARG A 96 5.56 14.02 -5.22
C ARG A 96 5.08 12.63 -5.62
N TYR A 97 5.62 11.57 -5.03
CA TYR A 97 5.14 10.20 -5.26
C TYR A 97 3.73 9.98 -4.69
N VAL A 98 3.44 10.49 -3.50
CA VAL A 98 2.06 10.47 -2.94
C VAL A 98 1.09 11.22 -3.87
N ALA A 99 1.46 12.43 -4.30
CA ALA A 99 0.65 13.24 -5.21
C ALA A 99 0.44 12.57 -6.58
N ALA A 100 1.41 11.79 -7.06
CA ALA A 100 1.27 11.02 -8.29
C ALA A 100 0.19 9.94 -8.17
N TRP A 101 0.11 9.24 -7.03
CA TRP A 101 -0.97 8.30 -6.77
C TRP A 101 -2.33 8.99 -6.66
N ALA A 102 -2.41 10.16 -6.01
CA ALA A 102 -3.65 10.93 -5.97
C ALA A 102 -4.10 11.29 -7.39
N SER A 103 -3.17 11.76 -8.26
CA SER A 103 -3.46 12.07 -9.66
C SER A 103 -3.95 10.85 -10.48
N ILE A 104 -3.40 9.66 -10.21
CA ILE A 104 -3.86 8.41 -10.83
C ILE A 104 -5.27 8.06 -10.33
N ALA A 105 -5.49 8.09 -9.02
CA ALA A 105 -6.77 7.74 -8.41
C ALA A 105 -7.90 8.66 -8.87
N SER A 106 -7.67 9.97 -8.93
CA SER A 106 -8.65 10.93 -9.46
C SER A 106 -8.99 10.71 -10.93
N LYS A 107 -8.07 10.16 -11.73
CA LYS A 107 -8.30 9.81 -13.15
C LYS A 107 -8.87 8.40 -13.35
N ARG A 108 -9.10 7.67 -12.26
CA ARG A 108 -9.69 6.33 -12.22
C ARG A 108 -10.79 6.26 -11.16
N PRO A 109 -11.85 7.08 -11.27
CA PRO A 109 -12.87 7.20 -10.21
C PRO A 109 -13.60 5.88 -9.93
N ASN A 110 -13.67 4.98 -10.91
CA ASN A 110 -14.32 3.67 -10.79
C ASN A 110 -13.43 2.60 -10.15
N THR A 111 -12.13 2.87 -9.97
CA THR A 111 -11.19 1.94 -9.32
C THR A 111 -11.08 2.26 -7.85
N GLN A 112 -11.28 1.27 -6.98
CA GLN A 112 -11.01 1.40 -5.55
C GLN A 112 -9.51 1.16 -5.27
N PHE A 113 -8.82 2.15 -4.74
CA PHE A 113 -7.42 2.06 -4.32
C PHE A 113 -7.34 1.82 -2.82
N PHE A 114 -6.45 0.94 -2.37
CA PHE A 114 -6.19 0.78 -0.94
C PHE A 114 -4.70 0.54 -0.66
N ALA A 115 -4.27 1.01 0.51
CA ALA A 115 -2.88 0.97 0.96
C ALA A 115 -2.78 0.87 2.48
N TYR A 116 -1.66 0.36 2.97
CA TYR A 116 -1.25 0.44 4.37
C TYR A 116 0.09 1.14 4.40
N THR A 117 0.19 2.23 5.15
CA THR A 117 1.42 3.03 5.19
C THR A 117 1.84 3.27 6.62
N ARG A 118 3.15 3.28 6.90
CA ARG A 118 3.72 3.84 8.13
C ARG A 118 4.23 5.26 7.92
N SER A 119 4.37 5.68 6.66
CA SER A 119 4.82 7.03 6.29
C SER A 119 3.91 8.17 6.75
N TRP A 120 2.73 7.90 7.33
CA TRP A 120 1.91 8.92 8.00
C TRP A 120 2.63 9.58 9.18
N ILE A 121 3.62 8.90 9.77
CA ILE A 121 4.44 9.46 10.86
C ILE A 121 5.42 10.53 10.35
N VAL A 122 5.76 10.50 9.06
CA VAL A 122 6.72 11.42 8.43
C VAL A 122 6.04 12.77 8.17
N PRO A 123 6.42 13.84 8.88
CA PRO A 123 5.71 15.13 8.81
C PRO A 123 5.59 15.69 7.39
N GLU A 124 6.64 15.55 6.58
CA GLU A 124 6.74 16.06 5.21
C GLU A 124 5.76 15.35 4.25
N LEU A 125 5.27 14.16 4.61
CA LEU A 125 4.34 13.37 3.80
C LEU A 125 2.89 13.54 4.23
N ARG A 126 2.64 14.05 5.44
CA ARG A 126 1.31 14.10 6.06
C ARG A 126 0.29 14.79 5.16
N THR A 127 0.53 16.04 4.75
CA THR A 127 -0.40 16.80 3.92
C THR A 127 -0.75 16.08 2.61
N ALA A 128 0.23 15.43 1.97
CA ALA A 128 -0.02 14.71 0.72
C ALA A 128 -0.79 13.41 0.95
N LEU A 129 -0.51 12.69 2.04
CA LEU A 129 -1.25 11.49 2.43
C LEU A 129 -2.69 11.82 2.80
N GLU A 130 -2.93 12.95 3.46
CA GLU A 130 -4.27 13.45 3.75
C GLU A 130 -5.05 13.76 2.47
N ALA A 131 -4.42 14.43 1.51
CA ALA A 131 -5.04 14.67 0.21
C ALA A 131 -5.36 13.37 -0.56
N LEU A 132 -4.50 12.36 -0.48
CA LEU A 132 -4.76 11.05 -1.08
C LEU A 132 -5.92 10.33 -0.40
N ARG A 133 -5.94 10.32 0.94
CA ARG A 133 -6.99 9.73 1.79
C ARG A 133 -8.35 10.39 1.58
N ALA A 134 -8.38 11.69 1.29
CA ALA A 134 -9.60 12.44 1.06
C ALA A 134 -10.33 12.05 -0.24
N LEU A 135 -9.68 11.33 -1.17
CA LEU A 135 -10.32 10.86 -2.39
C LEU A 135 -11.34 9.76 -2.08
N PRO A 136 -12.57 9.82 -2.63
CA PRO A 136 -13.66 8.89 -2.29
C PRO A 136 -13.38 7.44 -2.71
N ASN A 137 -12.45 7.23 -3.64
CA ASN A 137 -12.03 5.93 -4.11
C ASN A 137 -10.67 5.47 -3.52
N CYS A 138 -10.17 6.13 -2.47
CA CYS A 138 -8.92 5.77 -1.80
C CYS A 138 -9.15 5.37 -0.33
N HIS A 139 -8.63 4.19 0.03
CA HIS A 139 -8.69 3.63 1.38
C HIS A 139 -7.28 3.46 1.92
N VAL A 140 -6.72 4.54 2.47
CA VAL A 140 -5.36 4.55 3.02
C VAL A 140 -5.43 4.35 4.54
N PHE A 141 -4.75 3.32 5.02
CA PHE A 141 -4.70 2.99 6.44
C PHE A 141 -3.38 3.44 7.07
N ALA A 142 -3.47 3.88 8.32
CA ALA A 142 -2.34 4.00 9.19
C ALA A 142 -1.96 2.60 9.65
N SER A 143 -0.88 2.04 9.09
CA SER A 143 -0.27 0.84 9.63
C SER A 143 0.47 1.22 10.89
N VAL A 144 0.24 0.45 11.96
CA VAL A 144 0.89 0.65 13.25
C VAL A 144 1.54 -0.64 13.73
N ASP A 145 2.59 -0.50 14.51
CA ASP A 145 3.18 -1.52 15.35
C ASP A 145 3.36 -0.97 16.77
N PRO A 146 3.72 -1.80 17.77
CA PRO A 146 3.73 -1.36 19.17
C PRO A 146 4.65 -0.17 19.47
N GLU A 147 5.65 0.10 18.61
CA GLU A 147 6.58 1.23 18.78
C GLU A 147 6.05 2.55 18.19
N MET A 148 4.94 2.52 17.44
CA MET A 148 4.36 3.72 16.81
C MET A 148 3.36 4.42 17.73
N PRO A 149 3.28 5.76 17.72
CA PRO A 149 2.21 6.49 18.38
C PRO A 149 0.85 6.22 17.72
N ASP A 150 -0.23 6.72 18.31
CA ASP A 150 -1.52 6.69 17.65
C ASP A 150 -1.54 7.63 16.43
N PRO A 151 -2.17 7.21 15.32
CA PRO A 151 -2.28 8.06 14.14
C PRO A 151 -3.26 9.22 14.38
N PRO A 152 -3.21 10.27 13.54
CA PRO A 152 -4.16 11.37 13.61
C PRO A 152 -5.62 10.89 13.54
N ALA A 153 -6.52 11.65 14.16
CA ALA A 153 -7.95 11.33 14.17
C ALA A 153 -8.53 11.15 12.75
N GLY A 154 -9.47 10.21 12.62
CA GLY A 154 -10.15 9.90 11.35
C GLY A 154 -9.40 8.95 10.42
N TRP A 155 -8.20 8.50 10.77
CA TRP A 155 -7.52 7.42 10.06
C TRP A 155 -8.15 6.06 10.39
N ARG A 156 -8.31 5.22 9.37
CA ARG A 156 -8.49 3.77 9.59
C ARG A 156 -7.14 3.17 9.94
N ILE A 157 -7.12 2.29 10.92
CA ILE A 157 -5.89 1.74 11.49
C ILE A 157 -5.75 0.27 11.11
N ALA A 158 -4.56 -0.09 10.66
CA ALA A 158 -4.12 -1.45 10.40
C ALA A 158 -3.13 -1.86 11.50
N TYR A 159 -3.68 -2.52 12.52
CA TYR A 159 -2.92 -3.01 13.67
C TYR A 159 -2.21 -4.32 13.35
N LEU A 160 -1.12 -4.57 14.06
CA LEU A 160 -0.63 -5.92 14.31
C LEU A 160 -1.33 -6.49 15.54
N ASN A 161 -1.58 -7.79 15.56
CA ASN A 161 -2.24 -8.47 16.68
C ASN A 161 -1.43 -8.45 17.99
N ILE A 162 -0.14 -8.12 17.91
CA ILE A 162 0.74 -7.93 19.07
C ILE A 162 0.66 -6.52 19.66
N ASP A 163 -0.02 -5.58 19.00
CA ASP A 163 -0.20 -4.23 19.50
C ASP A 163 -1.30 -4.23 20.58
N PRO A 164 -1.01 -3.78 21.81
CA PRO A 164 -2.00 -3.80 22.90
C PRO A 164 -3.20 -2.88 22.63
N ARG A 165 -3.07 -1.92 21.70
CA ARG A 165 -4.15 -1.01 21.28
C ARG A 165 -5.04 -1.62 20.20
N ALA A 166 -4.70 -2.83 19.71
CA ALA A 166 -5.35 -3.42 18.56
C ALA A 166 -6.85 -3.57 18.76
N ASN A 167 -7.61 -2.94 17.87
CA ASN A 167 -9.06 -3.03 17.83
C ASN A 167 -9.54 -3.10 16.36
N GLY A 168 -10.73 -3.66 16.16
CA GLY A 168 -11.32 -3.85 14.83
C GLY A 168 -11.38 -5.31 14.40
N VAL A 169 -11.60 -5.53 13.10
CA VAL A 169 -11.86 -6.87 12.56
C VAL A 169 -10.54 -7.60 12.30
N PRO A 170 -10.34 -8.82 12.83
CA PRO A 170 -9.21 -9.65 12.41
C PRO A 170 -9.27 -9.94 10.91
N CYS A 171 -8.15 -9.79 10.20
CA CYS A 171 -8.09 -9.97 8.75
C CYS A 171 -8.66 -11.34 8.33
N LEU A 172 -9.83 -11.35 7.67
CA LEU A 172 -10.57 -12.58 7.37
C LEU A 172 -9.74 -13.60 6.57
N HIS A 173 -8.91 -13.14 5.64
CA HIS A 173 -8.01 -14.01 4.90
C HIS A 173 -6.97 -14.72 5.80
N GLN A 174 -6.32 -13.99 6.72
CA GLN A 174 -5.36 -14.60 7.66
C GLN A 174 -6.04 -15.50 8.71
N GLN A 175 -7.36 -15.41 8.84
CA GLN A 175 -8.17 -16.30 9.67
C GLN A 175 -8.77 -17.48 8.88
N GLY A 176 -8.47 -17.62 7.58
CA GLY A 176 -9.05 -18.66 6.74
C GLY A 176 -10.55 -18.48 6.46
N LYS A 177 -11.11 -17.31 6.76
CA LYS A 177 -12.53 -16.96 6.57
C LYS A 177 -12.83 -16.31 5.20
N ALA A 178 -11.80 -16.11 4.38
CA ALA A 178 -11.90 -15.65 3.00
C ALA A 178 -10.67 -16.12 2.22
N ALA A 179 -10.83 -16.61 0.98
CA ALA A 179 -9.72 -17.07 0.16
C ALA A 179 -8.76 -15.94 -0.22
N SER A 180 -9.23 -14.69 -0.29
CA SER A 180 -8.37 -13.53 -0.55
C SER A 180 -8.99 -12.19 -0.14
N CYS A 181 -8.21 -11.09 -0.23
CA CYS A 181 -8.76 -9.74 -0.09
C CYS A 181 -9.86 -9.43 -1.10
N TYR A 182 -9.79 -9.99 -2.32
CA TYR A 182 -10.79 -9.77 -3.38
C TYR A 182 -12.17 -10.31 -3.02
N GLU A 183 -12.20 -11.41 -2.27
CA GLU A 183 -13.43 -12.01 -1.75
C GLU A 183 -13.94 -11.26 -0.53
N CYS A 184 -13.05 -10.95 0.42
CA CYS A 184 -13.41 -10.29 1.67
C CYS A 184 -13.88 -8.83 1.49
N ARG A 185 -13.25 -8.08 0.57
CA ARG A 185 -13.56 -6.68 0.20
C ARG A 185 -13.50 -5.64 1.33
N TYR A 186 -13.17 -6.01 2.56
CA TYR A 186 -13.25 -5.13 3.73
C TYR A 186 -12.36 -3.87 3.64
N CYS A 187 -11.13 -4.02 3.15
CA CYS A 187 -10.15 -2.93 3.21
C CYS A 187 -10.30 -1.89 2.09
N PHE A 188 -11.09 -2.17 1.06
CA PHE A 188 -11.34 -1.24 -0.04
C PHE A 188 -12.83 -0.89 -0.18
N ARG A 189 -13.57 -1.02 0.93
CA ARG A 189 -14.98 -0.66 1.02
C ARG A 189 -15.16 0.54 1.97
N PRO A 190 -15.94 1.56 1.59
CA PRO A 190 -16.24 2.69 2.46
C PRO A 190 -17.05 2.25 3.70
N GLY A 191 -16.96 3.04 4.78
CA GLY A 191 -17.72 2.81 6.01
C GLY A 191 -17.27 1.60 6.84
N LYS A 192 -16.11 0.99 6.53
CA LYS A 192 -15.52 -0.09 7.32
C LYS A 192 -14.49 0.45 8.32
N GLY A 193 -14.32 -0.26 9.43
CA GLY A 193 -13.42 0.13 10.51
C GLY A 193 -11.98 -0.34 10.34
N ASN A 194 -11.29 -0.42 11.47
CA ASN A 194 -9.92 -0.90 11.63
C ASN A 194 -9.80 -2.38 11.28
N VAL A 195 -8.57 -2.82 11.01
CA VAL A 195 -8.22 -4.21 10.70
C VAL A 195 -7.02 -4.66 11.52
N ILE A 196 -7.03 -5.91 11.98
CA ILE A 196 -5.95 -6.50 12.77
C ILE A 196 -5.27 -7.61 11.96
N PHE A 197 -3.95 -7.52 11.79
CA PHE A 197 -3.14 -8.50 11.07
C PHE A 197 -2.32 -9.38 12.02
N LYS A 198 -2.18 -10.67 11.69
CA LYS A 198 -1.18 -11.54 12.31
C LYS A 198 0.23 -11.14 11.85
N VAL A 199 1.20 -11.21 12.76
CA VAL A 199 2.63 -11.13 12.43
C VAL A 199 3.04 -12.32 11.55
N HIS A 200 3.94 -12.07 10.59
CA HIS A 200 4.47 -13.04 9.63
C HIS A 200 5.89 -13.48 10.01
#